data_AF-A0AAE1E972-F1
#
_entry.id   AF-A0AAE1E972-F1
#
_cell.length_a   1.000
_cell.length_b   1.000
_cell.length_c   1.000
_cell.angle_alpha   90.00
_cell.angle_beta   90.00
_cell.angle_gamma   90.00
#
_symmetry.space_group_name_H-M   'P 1'
#
loop_
_entity.id
_entity.type
_entity.pdbx_description
1 polymer ?
#
loop_
_entity_poly.entity_id
_entity_poly.type
_entity_poly.pdbx_seq_one_letter_code
_entity_poly.pdbx_strand_id
1 'polypeptide(L)'
;MVGGFYQTPQGPSYSTAETDSSTHDASLHPSPLDFLYNAVQTFTLPTGQEVIIDRRSYMVDRNEQPLQYEVDTSGVPINPMGRTGLRGRGLLSKWGPNHLIKAVISRFKAVVNDNNTTNPVNQRQSQLTSMEILVHTSQDGSRTSLIGGPVRHGKSPYSTLCDIITEIYPDDTADHDSYADQEEMIHVST
;
A
#
# COMPACT_ATOMS: atom_id res chain seq x y z
N MET A 1 -32.45 -0.12 -29.44
CA MET A 1 -30.99 -0.14 -29.23
C MET A 1 -30.51 1.28 -29.06
N VAL A 2 -30.33 1.73 -27.82
CA VAL A 2 -29.67 3.00 -27.49
C VAL A 2 -28.80 2.70 -26.27
N GLY A 3 -27.49 2.72 -26.48
CA GLY A 3 -26.49 2.41 -25.46
C GLY A 3 -26.33 3.60 -24.50
N GLY A 4 -26.54 3.34 -23.21
CA GLY A 4 -26.23 4.28 -22.14
C GLY A 4 -24.75 4.15 -21.79
N PHE A 5 -24.02 5.27 -21.91
CA PHE A 5 -22.65 5.41 -21.44
C PHE A 5 -22.64 5.41 -19.91
N TYR A 6 -21.93 4.46 -19.30
CA TYR A 6 -21.63 4.49 -17.86
C TYR A 6 -20.50 5.49 -17.61
N GLN A 7 -20.80 6.52 -16.82
CA GLN A 7 -19.81 7.49 -16.35
C GLN A 7 -19.22 6.98 -15.03
N THR A 8 -17.96 6.58 -15.05
CA THR A 8 -17.20 6.19 -13.85
C THR A 8 -17.03 7.40 -12.91
N PRO A 9 -17.21 7.24 -11.59
CA PRO A 9 -16.93 8.31 -10.62
C PRO A 9 -15.45 8.69 -10.68
N GLN A 10 -15.17 9.99 -10.77
CA GLN A 10 -13.82 10.54 -10.69
C GLN A 10 -13.33 10.40 -9.24
N GLY A 11 -12.35 9.52 -9.02
CA GLY A 11 -11.55 9.48 -7.79
C GLY A 11 -10.69 10.75 -7.66
N PRO A 12 -10.09 11.01 -6.48
CA PRO A 12 -9.34 12.24 -6.24
C PRO A 12 -8.21 12.39 -7.27
N SER A 13 -8.15 13.56 -7.88
CA SER A 13 -7.16 13.96 -8.88
C SER A 13 -5.78 14.02 -8.24
N TYR A 14 -4.91 13.07 -8.57
CA TYR A 14 -3.49 13.12 -8.19
C TYR A 14 -2.73 14.07 -9.12
N SER A 15 -1.93 14.96 -8.54
CA SER A 15 -1.07 15.90 -9.25
C SER A 15 -0.12 15.16 -10.21
N THR A 16 -0.22 15.46 -11.51
CA THR A 16 0.62 14.92 -12.59
C THR A 16 1.86 15.78 -12.74
N ALA A 17 2.98 15.39 -12.13
CA ALA A 17 4.25 16.12 -12.24
C ALA A 17 5.46 15.21 -12.51
N GLU A 18 5.35 14.27 -13.44
CA GLU A 18 6.52 13.68 -14.11
C GLU A 18 6.12 13.38 -15.57
N THR A 19 6.36 14.34 -16.47
CA THR A 19 5.95 14.31 -17.89
C THR A 19 6.89 13.45 -18.73
N ASP A 20 6.33 12.50 -19.49
CA ASP A 20 7.03 11.79 -20.57
C ASP A 20 7.30 12.74 -21.75
N SER A 21 8.54 12.77 -22.23
CA SER A 21 8.98 13.61 -23.33
C SER A 21 8.54 13.08 -24.70
N SER A 22 7.59 13.74 -25.34
CA SER A 22 7.50 13.77 -26.81
C SER A 22 7.37 15.21 -27.28
N THR A 23 8.46 15.72 -27.86
CA THR A 23 8.53 16.90 -28.75
C THR A 23 7.71 18.13 -28.35
N HIS A 24 8.28 19.04 -27.54
CA HIS A 24 8.17 20.49 -27.72
C HIS A 24 9.14 21.24 -26.79
N ASP A 25 9.88 22.18 -27.40
CA ASP A 25 10.60 23.34 -26.86
C ASP A 25 11.28 23.24 -25.47
N ALA A 26 12.61 23.16 -25.47
CA ALA A 26 13.45 22.84 -24.32
C ALA A 26 13.92 24.04 -23.48
N SER A 27 13.30 25.23 -23.57
CA SER A 27 13.80 26.44 -22.90
C SER A 27 12.91 27.07 -21.82
N LEU A 28 11.79 26.46 -21.44
CA LEU A 28 10.89 27.05 -20.41
C LEU A 28 10.40 26.08 -19.32
N HIS A 29 10.83 24.82 -19.34
CA HIS A 29 10.57 23.91 -18.23
C HIS A 29 11.66 24.06 -17.17
N PRO A 30 11.31 24.18 -15.88
CA PRO A 30 12.30 23.97 -14.84
C PRO A 30 12.95 22.61 -15.11
N SER A 31 14.29 22.59 -15.15
CA SER A 31 15.13 21.38 -15.12
C SER A 31 14.44 20.32 -14.27
N PRO A 32 14.47 19.02 -14.66
CA PRO A 32 13.99 17.98 -13.75
C PRO A 32 14.67 18.25 -12.41
N LEU A 33 13.86 18.58 -11.40
CA LEU A 33 14.36 18.64 -10.04
C LEU A 33 15.03 17.28 -9.85
N ASP A 34 16.34 17.26 -9.57
CA ASP A 34 17.14 16.04 -9.49
C ASP A 34 16.59 15.15 -8.37
N PHE A 35 15.55 14.38 -8.69
CA PHE A 35 14.96 13.44 -7.76
C PHE A 35 16.01 12.38 -7.49
N LEU A 36 16.50 12.33 -6.26
CA LEU A 36 17.47 11.32 -5.88
C LEU A 36 16.74 9.98 -5.76
N TYR A 37 17.11 9.06 -6.64
CA TYR A 37 16.71 7.66 -6.51
C TYR A 37 17.36 7.04 -5.27
N ASN A 38 16.68 6.03 -4.72
CA ASN A 38 17.07 5.37 -3.48
C ASN A 38 17.25 6.30 -2.26
N ALA A 39 16.62 7.47 -2.27
CA ALA A 39 16.70 8.45 -1.19
C ALA A 39 15.32 8.95 -0.76
N VAL A 40 15.28 9.60 0.42
CA VAL A 40 14.17 10.45 0.85
C VAL A 40 14.58 11.90 0.61
N GLN A 41 13.75 12.65 -0.10
CA GLN A 41 13.94 14.08 -0.28
C GLN A 41 12.74 14.85 0.24
N THR A 42 13.03 15.97 0.90
CA THR A 42 12.02 16.94 1.33
C THR A 42 12.12 18.17 0.44
N PHE A 43 10.99 18.57 -0.12
CA PHE A 43 10.85 19.76 -0.96
C PHE A 43 9.95 20.76 -0.24
N THR A 44 10.42 22.01 -0.11
CA THR A 44 9.57 23.11 0.31
C THR A 44 8.92 23.72 -0.92
N LEU A 45 7.60 23.60 -1.02
CA LEU A 45 6.82 24.20 -2.09
C LEU A 45 6.80 25.73 -1.94
N PRO A 46 6.50 26.48 -3.01
CA PRO A 46 6.34 27.94 -2.95
C PRO A 46 5.25 28.40 -1.95
N THR A 47 4.32 27.52 -1.61
CA THR A 47 3.28 27.74 -0.59
C THR A 47 3.83 27.67 0.85
N GLY A 48 5.10 27.31 1.05
CA GLY A 48 5.71 27.01 2.34
C GLY A 48 5.42 25.60 2.85
N GLN A 49 4.63 24.81 2.12
CA GLN A 49 4.33 23.43 2.48
C GLN A 49 5.53 22.52 2.19
N GLU A 50 5.90 21.68 3.15
CA GLU A 50 6.88 20.62 2.93
C GLU A 50 6.24 19.37 2.32
N VAL A 51 6.90 18.80 1.32
CA VAL A 51 6.52 17.55 0.67
C VAL A 51 7.68 16.58 0.77
N ILE A 52 7.41 15.40 1.33
CA ILE A 52 8.39 14.31 1.46
C ILE A 52 8.16 13.30 0.34
N ILE A 53 9.22 13.03 -0.43
CA ILE A 53 9.25 12.03 -1.48
C ILE A 53 10.22 10.92 -1.06
N ASP A 54 9.69 9.75 -0.71
CA ASP A 54 10.49 8.55 -0.48
C ASP A 54 10.60 7.73 -1.77
N ARG A 55 11.82 7.60 -2.31
CA ARG A 55 12.12 6.77 -3.48
C ARG A 55 12.87 5.49 -3.13
N ARG A 56 13.04 5.13 -1.86
CA ARG A 56 13.68 3.86 -1.46
C ARG A 56 12.77 2.67 -1.71
N SER A 57 13.35 1.50 -1.90
CA SER A 57 12.60 0.24 -1.90
C SER A 57 12.37 -0.26 -0.46
N TYR A 58 11.23 -0.88 -0.19
CA TYR A 58 11.00 -1.64 1.05
C TYR A 58 11.52 -3.08 0.95
N MET A 59 11.97 -3.48 -0.24
CA MET A 59 12.63 -4.76 -0.42
C MET A 59 14.01 -4.71 0.22
N VAL A 60 14.45 -5.84 0.76
CA VAL A 60 15.80 -6.04 1.26
C VAL A 60 16.55 -7.04 0.38
N ASP A 61 17.87 -6.94 0.37
CA ASP A 61 18.74 -7.92 -0.28
C ASP A 61 18.95 -9.17 0.60
N ARG A 62 19.85 -10.07 0.18
CA ARG A 62 20.18 -11.31 0.92
C ARG A 62 20.85 -11.07 2.27
N ASN A 63 21.35 -9.87 2.53
CA ASN A 63 22.01 -9.46 3.77
C ASN A 63 21.10 -8.57 4.62
N GLU A 64 19.79 -8.59 4.34
CA GLU A 64 18.78 -7.76 5.02
C GLU A 64 19.02 -6.25 4.89
N GLN A 65 19.79 -5.82 3.88
CA GLN A 65 20.03 -4.40 3.60
C GLN A 65 18.98 -3.84 2.65
N PRO A 66 18.58 -2.56 2.80
CA PRO A 66 17.65 -1.93 1.87
C PRO A 66 18.14 -2.05 0.43
N LEU A 67 17.30 -2.63 -0.43
CA LEU A 67 17.63 -2.84 -1.83
C LEU A 67 17.81 -1.49 -2.53
N GLN A 68 19.00 -1.30 -3.10
CA GLN A 68 19.32 -0.19 -3.98
C GLN A 68 19.07 -0.62 -5.43
N TYR A 69 18.12 0.01 -6.12
CA TYR A 69 17.88 -0.27 -7.53
C TYR A 69 18.79 0.59 -8.41
N GLU A 70 19.24 0.01 -9.52
CA GLU A 70 20.07 0.68 -10.51
C GLU A 70 19.25 1.69 -11.32
N VAL A 71 19.94 2.69 -11.85
CA VAL A 71 19.38 3.71 -12.74
C VAL A 71 20.10 3.58 -14.08
N ASP A 72 19.34 3.53 -15.18
CA ASP A 72 19.92 3.38 -16.51
C ASP A 72 20.58 4.68 -17.03
N THR A 73 21.21 4.59 -18.19
CA THR A 73 21.89 5.74 -18.83
C THR A 73 20.95 6.89 -19.22
N SER A 74 19.63 6.68 -19.18
CA SER A 74 18.62 7.71 -19.41
C SER A 74 18.03 8.27 -18.13
N GLY A 75 18.55 7.88 -16.96
CA GLY A 75 18.11 8.41 -15.67
C GLY A 75 16.81 7.79 -15.16
N VAL A 76 16.42 6.59 -15.62
CA VAL A 76 15.22 5.90 -15.12
C VAL A 76 15.59 4.63 -14.32
N PRO A 77 14.83 4.29 -13.26
CA PRO A 77 15.06 3.08 -12.47
C PRO A 77 14.92 1.80 -13.31
N ILE A 78 15.85 0.88 -13.13
CA ILE A 78 15.78 -0.47 -13.67
C ILE A 78 15.02 -1.35 -12.68
N ASN A 79 14.12 -2.20 -13.19
CA ASN A 79 13.43 -3.19 -12.34
C ASN A 79 14.46 -4.14 -11.71
N PRO A 80 14.58 -4.18 -10.37
CA PRO A 80 15.56 -5.05 -9.71
C PRO A 80 15.30 -6.54 -9.92
N MET A 81 14.09 -6.92 -10.35
CA MET A 81 13.72 -8.29 -10.70
C MET A 81 14.00 -8.65 -12.16
N GLY A 82 14.66 -7.77 -12.91
CA GLY A 82 15.05 -7.99 -14.30
C GLY A 82 14.03 -7.50 -15.34
N ARG A 83 14.33 -7.76 -16.61
CA ARG A 83 13.56 -7.24 -17.75
C ARG A 83 12.18 -7.89 -17.82
N THR A 84 11.14 -7.06 -17.95
CA THR A 84 9.73 -7.50 -18.13
C THR A 84 9.26 -7.43 -19.58
N GLY A 85 10.06 -6.89 -20.50
CA GLY A 85 9.68 -6.64 -21.89
C GLY A 85 8.91 -5.33 -22.12
N LEU A 86 8.66 -4.55 -21.07
CA LEU A 86 7.99 -3.24 -21.14
C LEU A 86 8.92 -2.14 -20.61
N ARG A 87 8.78 -0.92 -21.15
CA ARG A 87 9.48 0.29 -20.68
C ARG A 87 8.45 1.42 -20.52
N GLY A 88 8.58 2.19 -19.45
CA GLY A 88 7.59 3.21 -19.07
C GLY A 88 7.18 3.08 -17.60
N ARG A 89 6.63 4.15 -17.03
CA ARG A 89 5.99 4.14 -15.70
C ARG A 89 4.65 3.39 -15.69
N GLY A 90 3.95 3.37 -16.83
CA GLY A 90 2.61 2.82 -16.92
C GLY A 90 1.60 3.62 -16.08
N LEU A 91 0.67 2.94 -15.42
CA LEU A 91 -0.38 3.55 -14.57
C LEU A 91 0.07 3.83 -13.12
N LEU A 92 1.34 3.57 -12.79
CA LEU A 92 1.87 3.77 -11.43
C LEU A 92 2.10 5.25 -11.13
N SER A 93 2.11 5.67 -9.87
CA SER A 93 2.22 7.10 -9.53
C SER A 93 3.60 7.69 -9.83
N LYS A 94 4.66 6.89 -9.71
CA LYS A 94 6.05 7.32 -9.92
C LYS A 94 6.92 6.24 -10.56
N TRP A 95 8.04 6.65 -11.15
CA TRP A 95 9.09 5.72 -11.59
C TRP A 95 9.75 5.01 -10.40
N GLY A 96 10.08 3.72 -10.57
CA GLY A 96 10.72 2.91 -9.53
C GLY A 96 9.70 2.33 -8.53
N PRO A 97 10.07 2.18 -7.24
CA PRO A 97 9.22 1.53 -6.24
C PRO A 97 7.88 2.26 -6.00
N ASN A 98 6.79 1.49 -5.95
CA ASN A 98 5.45 1.95 -5.60
C ASN A 98 4.92 1.07 -4.46
N HIS A 99 4.92 1.63 -3.24
CA HIS A 99 4.64 0.86 -2.03
C HIS A 99 3.15 0.73 -1.77
N LEU A 100 2.76 -0.46 -1.34
CA LEU A 100 1.39 -0.80 -0.98
C LEU A 100 1.41 -1.54 0.35
N ILE A 101 0.51 -1.17 1.26
CA ILE A 101 0.33 -1.83 2.55
C ILE A 101 -0.96 -2.67 2.53
N LYS A 102 -0.94 -3.86 3.14
CA LYS A 102 -2.11 -4.72 3.33
C LYS A 102 -2.15 -5.26 4.75
N ALA A 103 -3.33 -5.26 5.35
CA ALA A 103 -3.59 -5.93 6.62
C ALA A 103 -3.98 -7.39 6.40
N VAL A 104 -3.45 -8.26 7.25
CA VAL A 104 -4.02 -9.59 7.51
C VAL A 104 -4.55 -9.57 8.94
N ILE A 105 -5.86 -9.45 9.08
CA ILE A 105 -6.52 -9.46 10.40
C ILE A 105 -7.07 -10.86 10.60
N SER A 106 -6.42 -11.63 11.48
CA SER A 106 -6.73 -13.03 11.73
C SER A 106 -7.17 -13.28 13.17
N ARG A 107 -8.05 -14.25 13.38
CA ARG A 107 -8.37 -14.79 14.71
C ARG A 107 -8.44 -16.31 14.70
N PHE A 108 -8.15 -16.93 15.83
CA PHE A 108 -8.46 -18.34 16.04
C PHE A 108 -9.92 -18.50 16.48
N LYS A 109 -10.57 -19.52 15.95
CA LYS A 109 -11.93 -19.93 16.29
C LYS A 109 -11.89 -21.39 16.73
N ALA A 110 -12.48 -21.67 17.90
CA ALA A 110 -12.61 -23.03 18.37
C ALA A 110 -13.54 -23.81 17.44
N VAL A 111 -13.09 -24.98 17.00
CA VAL A 111 -13.93 -25.92 16.24
C VAL A 111 -14.75 -26.71 17.26
N VAL A 112 -16.01 -26.33 17.42
CA VAL A 112 -16.97 -27.13 18.19
C VAL A 112 -17.34 -28.33 17.34
N ASN A 113 -16.93 -29.52 17.75
CA ASN A 113 -17.45 -30.75 17.16
C ASN A 113 -18.82 -30.99 17.79
N ASP A 114 -19.90 -30.82 17.02
CA ASP A 114 -21.27 -31.20 17.40
C ASP A 114 -21.40 -32.74 17.47
N ASN A 115 -20.63 -33.37 18.34
CA ASN A 115 -20.82 -34.77 18.68
C ASN A 115 -21.84 -34.81 19.82
N ASN A 116 -23.13 -34.85 19.45
CA ASN A 116 -24.20 -35.28 20.35
C ASN A 116 -24.04 -36.79 20.67
N THR A 117 -22.92 -37.15 21.27
CA THR A 117 -22.64 -38.49 21.78
C THR A 117 -22.10 -38.30 23.18
N THR A 118 -23.01 -38.39 24.13
CA THR A 118 -22.76 -38.57 25.56
C THR A 118 -21.76 -39.70 25.78
N ASN A 119 -20.48 -39.37 26.01
CA ASN A 119 -19.52 -40.27 26.65
C ASN A 119 -18.35 -39.45 27.23
N PRO A 120 -18.30 -39.24 28.56
CA PRO A 120 -17.23 -38.48 29.20
C PRO A 120 -16.08 -39.43 29.55
N VAL A 121 -15.30 -39.89 28.58
CA VAL A 121 -14.08 -40.64 28.85
C VAL A 121 -12.95 -40.18 27.93
N ASN A 122 -11.97 -39.51 28.54
CA ASN A 122 -10.61 -39.26 28.03
C ASN A 122 -10.48 -38.54 26.68
N GLN A 123 -10.58 -37.22 26.68
CA GLN A 123 -10.07 -36.41 25.57
C GLN A 123 -9.14 -35.31 26.06
N ARG A 124 -7.86 -35.65 26.20
CA ARG A 124 -6.76 -34.73 25.87
C ARG A 124 -6.70 -34.56 24.34
N GLN A 125 -7.82 -34.23 23.71
CA GLN A 125 -7.81 -33.77 22.32
C GLN A 125 -7.54 -32.28 22.39
N SER A 126 -6.44 -31.85 21.78
CA SER A 126 -6.22 -30.45 21.46
C SER A 126 -7.52 -29.91 20.88
N GLN A 127 -8.12 -28.90 21.51
CA GLN A 127 -9.23 -28.18 20.90
C GLN A 127 -8.77 -27.77 19.50
N LEU A 128 -9.32 -28.38 18.46
CA LEU A 128 -8.96 -28.00 17.10
C LEU A 128 -9.38 -26.54 16.93
N THR A 129 -8.45 -25.71 16.49
CA THR A 129 -8.71 -24.31 16.19
C THR A 129 -8.63 -24.11 14.69
N SER A 130 -9.62 -23.44 14.12
CA SER A 130 -9.60 -22.94 12.75
C SER A 130 -9.20 -21.47 12.76
N MET A 131 -8.37 -21.03 11.82
CA MET A 131 -8.06 -19.61 11.64
C MET A 131 -9.05 -18.97 10.66
N GLU A 132 -9.62 -17.83 11.03
CA GLU A 132 -10.42 -16.99 10.15
C GLU A 132 -9.68 -15.67 9.88
N ILE A 133 -9.84 -15.12 8.68
CA ILE A 133 -9.29 -13.81 8.30
C ILE A 133 -10.40 -12.86 7.85
N LEU A 134 -10.25 -11.58 8.16
CA LEU A 134 -11.11 -10.52 7.61
C LEU A 134 -10.65 -10.19 6.19
N VAL A 135 -11.61 -10.12 5.27
CA VAL A 135 -11.39 -9.74 3.87
C VAL A 135 -12.42 -8.69 3.44
N HIS A 136 -12.02 -7.83 2.53
CA HIS A 136 -12.91 -6.86 1.89
C HIS A 136 -13.42 -7.43 0.57
N THR A 137 -14.73 -7.40 0.38
CA THR A 137 -15.39 -7.86 -0.85
C THR A 137 -16.08 -6.68 -1.51
N SER A 138 -15.94 -6.55 -2.83
CA SER A 138 -16.59 -5.50 -3.62
C SER A 138 -18.12 -5.55 -3.48
N GLN A 139 -18.78 -4.41 -3.69
CA GLN A 139 -20.24 -4.29 -3.49
C GLN A 139 -21.06 -5.25 -4.37
N ASP A 140 -20.54 -5.61 -5.54
CA ASP A 140 -21.12 -6.58 -6.47
C ASP A 140 -20.75 -8.05 -6.15
N GLY A 141 -19.91 -8.30 -5.15
CA GLY A 141 -19.44 -9.62 -4.76
C GLY A 141 -18.40 -10.24 -5.69
N SER A 142 -17.96 -9.55 -6.75
CA SER A 142 -17.12 -10.14 -7.80
C SER A 142 -15.65 -10.31 -7.40
N ARG A 143 -15.18 -9.53 -6.41
CA ARG A 143 -13.77 -9.49 -6.01
C ARG A 143 -13.63 -9.45 -4.51
N THR A 144 -12.74 -10.28 -4.00
CA THR A 144 -12.32 -10.29 -2.59
C THR A 144 -10.84 -10.00 -2.50
N SER A 145 -10.45 -9.14 -1.57
CA SER A 145 -9.05 -8.79 -1.31
C SER A 145 -8.80 -8.58 0.17
N LEU A 146 -7.53 -8.59 0.56
CA LEU A 146 -7.13 -8.03 1.85
C LEU A 146 -7.44 -6.54 1.89
N ILE A 147 -7.65 -6.02 3.10
CA ILE A 147 -7.82 -4.60 3.36
C ILE A 147 -6.45 -3.93 3.21
N GLY A 148 -6.36 -2.84 2.45
CA GLY A 148 -5.10 -2.16 2.19
C GLY A 148 -5.11 -1.33 0.92
N GLY A 149 -4.00 -0.65 0.66
CA GLY A 149 -3.89 0.31 -0.43
C GLY A 149 -2.50 0.95 -0.53
N PRO A 150 -2.29 1.83 -1.53
CA PRO A 150 -1.03 2.52 -1.73
C PRO A 150 -0.63 3.33 -0.49
N VAL A 151 0.65 3.30 -0.11
CA VAL A 151 1.17 4.10 1.00
C VAL A 151 1.06 5.59 0.66
N ARG A 152 0.45 6.38 1.55
CA ARG A 152 0.22 7.82 1.33
C ARG A 152 1.51 8.61 1.56
N HIS A 153 1.70 9.68 0.78
CA HIS A 153 2.89 10.53 0.89
C HIS A 153 3.02 11.13 2.29
N GLY A 154 4.24 11.09 2.85
CA GLY A 154 4.53 11.63 4.18
C GLY A 154 3.93 10.83 5.35
N LYS A 155 3.19 9.75 5.10
CA LYS A 155 2.65 8.87 6.14
C LYS A 155 3.44 7.57 6.23
N SER A 156 3.53 7.02 7.44
CA SER A 156 3.99 5.65 7.62
C SER A 156 3.02 4.68 6.91
N PRO A 157 3.48 3.48 6.51
CA PRO A 157 2.58 2.44 6.03
C PRO A 157 1.44 2.14 7.02
N TYR A 158 1.71 2.27 8.31
CA TYR A 158 0.73 2.05 9.37
C TYR A 158 -0.35 3.14 9.43
N SER A 159 0.05 4.42 9.52
CA SER A 159 -0.90 5.55 9.49
C SER A 159 -1.76 5.53 8.21
N THR A 160 -1.16 5.14 7.08
CA THR A 160 -1.93 4.91 5.84
C THR A 160 -2.96 3.80 5.99
N LEU A 161 -2.61 2.70 6.66
CA LEU A 161 -3.51 1.57 6.86
C LEU A 161 -4.67 1.94 7.80
N CYS A 162 -4.41 2.72 8.86
CA CYS A 162 -5.45 3.28 9.72
C CYS A 162 -6.43 4.12 8.93
N ASP A 163 -5.93 5.08 8.12
CA ASP A 163 -6.79 5.90 7.26
C ASP A 163 -7.70 5.01 6.40
N ILE A 164 -7.14 3.99 5.76
CA ILE A 164 -7.90 3.07 4.89
C ILE A 164 -8.95 2.29 5.68
N ILE A 165 -8.62 1.79 6.87
CA ILE A 165 -9.57 1.06 7.71
C ILE A 165 -10.71 1.99 8.16
N THR A 166 -10.41 3.21 8.59
CA THR A 166 -11.40 4.22 8.97
C THR A 166 -12.28 4.63 7.79
N GLU A 167 -11.71 4.77 6.58
CA GLU A 167 -12.49 5.06 5.37
C GLU A 167 -13.49 3.94 5.03
N ILE A 168 -13.14 2.68 5.30
CA ILE A 168 -14.01 1.51 5.05
C ILE A 168 -15.03 1.33 6.19
N TYR A 169 -14.59 1.54 7.43
CA TYR A 169 -15.36 1.36 8.65
C TYR A 169 -15.31 2.65 9.49
N PRO A 170 -16.07 3.69 9.10
CA PRO A 170 -16.08 4.94 9.84
C PRO A 170 -16.63 4.71 11.25
N ASP A 171 -15.87 5.14 12.25
CA ASP A 171 -16.31 5.17 13.64
C ASP A 171 -16.33 6.64 14.11
N ASP A 172 -17.53 7.18 14.28
CA ASP A 172 -17.74 8.58 14.69
C ASP A 172 -17.28 8.85 16.14
N THR A 173 -16.85 7.82 16.88
CA THR A 173 -16.48 7.91 18.30
C THR A 173 -15.00 7.68 18.59
N ALA A 174 -14.19 7.33 17.59
CA ALA A 174 -12.77 7.06 17.77
C ALA A 174 -11.91 8.34 17.68
N ASP A 175 -11.13 8.63 18.73
CA ASP A 175 -10.04 9.60 18.65
C ASP A 175 -8.94 9.04 17.74
N HIS A 176 -8.84 9.56 16.52
CA HIS A 176 -7.84 9.13 15.56
C HIS A 176 -6.54 9.91 15.73
N ASP A 177 -5.51 9.23 16.25
CA ASP A 177 -4.15 9.75 16.11
C ASP A 177 -3.71 9.65 14.64
N SER A 178 -3.53 10.81 14.02
CA SER A 178 -3.12 10.93 12.62
C SER A 178 -1.72 10.39 12.32
N TYR A 179 -0.91 10.15 13.37
CA TYR A 179 0.49 9.73 13.26
C TYR A 179 0.84 8.57 14.20
N ALA A 180 0.01 7.53 14.22
CA ALA A 180 0.39 6.33 14.94
C ALA A 180 1.69 5.71 14.38
N ASP A 181 2.62 5.41 15.29
CA ASP A 181 3.91 4.82 14.96
C ASP A 181 3.86 3.27 14.97
N GLN A 182 4.92 2.63 14.50
CA GLN A 182 4.98 1.16 14.44
C GLN A 182 5.09 0.53 15.85
N GLU A 183 5.64 1.26 16.82
CA GLU A 183 5.95 0.76 18.15
C GLU A 183 4.70 0.74 19.04
N GLU A 184 3.80 1.70 18.87
CA GLU A 184 2.49 1.82 19.53
C GLU A 184 1.57 0.63 19.25
N MET A 185 1.83 -0.14 18.20
CA MET A 185 0.98 -1.25 17.76
C MET A 185 1.46 -2.63 18.17
N ILE A 186 2.66 -2.74 18.73
CA ILE A 186 3.17 -4.02 19.24
C ILE A 186 2.64 -4.20 20.66
N HIS A 187 1.40 -4.69 20.78
CA HIS A 187 0.92 -5.22 22.04
C HIS A 187 1.42 -6.66 22.22
N VAL A 188 2.58 -6.81 22.86
CA VAL A 188 2.99 -8.12 23.36
C VAL A 188 2.04 -8.48 24.50
N SER A 189 1.21 -9.49 24.29
CA SER A 189 0.43 -10.08 25.37
C SER A 189 1.43 -10.80 26.30
N THR A 190 1.75 -10.18 27.44
CA THR A 190 2.44 -10.84 28.56
C THR A 190 1.52 -11.83 29.26
#